data_AF-A0A9Q7FCW2-F1
#
_entry.id   AF-A0A9Q7FCW2-F1
#
_cell.length_a   1.000
_cell.length_b   1.000
_cell.length_c   1.000
_cell.angle_alpha   90.00
_cell.angle_beta   90.00
_cell.angle_gamma   90.00
#
_symmetry.space_group_name_H-M   'P 1'
#
loop_
_entity.id
_entity.type
_entity.pdbx_description
1 polymer ?
#
loop_
_entity_poly.entity_id
_entity_poly.type
_entity_poly.pdbx_seq_one_letter_code
_entity_poly.pdbx_strand_id
1 'polypeptide(L)'
;MLVTHQFHPLFGRQLRCVGKRSNLQGDRLLLQTDDGAIWPLPPQWTDLVSIDPEVVVSNGRALLLVSNLMDLASMVEHLCCRLATRPRAECKDNYAAHVKGIMPLGDLE
;
A
#
# COMPACT_ATOMS: atom_id res chain seq x y z
N MET A 1 6.30 -5.23 20.64
CA MET A 1 5.84 -4.12 19.80
C MET A 1 4.34 -4.11 19.83
N LEU A 2 3.73 -3.08 20.41
CA LEU A 2 2.28 -2.97 20.57
C LEU A 2 1.67 -2.40 19.29
N VAL A 3 0.60 -3.01 18.79
CA VAL A 3 -0.17 -2.45 17.67
C VAL A 3 -1.17 -1.43 18.21
N THR A 4 -1.03 -0.18 17.79
CA THR A 4 -1.76 0.98 18.33
C THR A 4 -2.91 1.46 17.45
N HIS A 5 -3.03 0.96 16.21
CA HIS A 5 -4.07 1.41 15.29
C HIS A 5 -5.41 0.69 15.50
N GLN A 6 -6.46 1.44 15.86
CA GLN A 6 -7.77 0.92 16.28
C GLN A 6 -8.53 0.07 15.25
N PHE A 7 -8.29 0.28 13.95
CA PHE A 7 -8.95 -0.51 12.89
C PHE A 7 -8.16 -1.74 12.47
N HIS A 8 -7.03 -2.03 13.12
CA HIS A 8 -6.24 -3.20 12.79
C HIS A 8 -6.73 -4.44 13.57
N PRO A 9 -6.86 -5.61 12.95
CA PRO A 9 -7.29 -6.83 13.65
C PRO A 9 -6.39 -7.23 14.84
N LEU A 10 -5.12 -6.79 14.81
CA LEU A 10 -4.16 -7.03 15.88
C LEU A 10 -4.08 -5.90 16.91
N PHE A 11 -5.01 -4.93 16.89
CA PHE A 11 -5.02 -3.80 17.82
C PHE A 11 -4.91 -4.26 19.28
N GLY A 12 -4.06 -3.58 20.04
CA GLY A 12 -3.80 -3.89 21.45
C GLY A 12 -2.94 -5.13 21.69
N ARG A 13 -2.52 -5.87 20.65
CA ARG A 13 -1.64 -7.02 20.79
C ARG A 13 -0.17 -6.61 20.79
N GLN A 14 0.60 -7.25 21.66
CA GLN A 14 2.05 -7.11 21.71
C GLN A 14 2.71 -8.25 20.91
N LEU A 15 3.40 -7.89 19.84
CA LEU A 15 3.98 -8.83 18.89
C LEU A 15 5.50 -8.69 18.83
N ARG A 16 6.17 -9.76 18.39
CA ARG A 16 7.61 -9.77 18.14
C ARG A 16 7.88 -9.14 16.77
N CYS A 17 8.75 -8.13 16.73
CA CYS A 17 9.28 -7.64 15.45
C CYS A 17 10.43 -8.55 15.01
N VAL A 18 10.30 -9.16 13.84
CA VAL A 18 11.32 -10.08 13.26
C VAL A 18 12.15 -9.43 12.17
N GLY A 19 11.83 -8.19 11.79
CA GLY A 19 12.61 -7.43 10.82
C GLY A 19 11.92 -6.17 10.33
N LYS A 20 12.57 -5.48 9.40
CA LYS A 20 12.08 -4.28 8.74
C LYS A 20 12.27 -4.42 7.24
N ARG A 21 11.29 -4.00 6.46
CA ARG A 21 11.33 -3.90 5.00
C ARG A 21 10.97 -2.48 4.59
N SER A 22 11.72 -1.91 3.67
CA SER A 22 11.42 -0.61 3.06
C SER A 22 11.02 -0.81 1.60
N ASN A 23 10.04 -0.03 1.14
CA ASN A 23 9.68 0.06 -0.28
C ASN A 23 9.34 1.51 -0.65
N LEU A 24 8.92 1.74 -1.90
CA LEU A 24 8.50 3.09 -2.35
C LEU A 24 7.29 3.65 -1.57
N GLN A 25 6.53 2.80 -0.85
CA GLN A 25 5.42 3.20 0.03
C GLN A 25 5.86 3.33 1.51
N GLY A 26 7.17 3.43 1.75
CA GLY A 26 7.78 3.64 3.06
C GLY A 26 8.17 2.37 3.79
N ASP A 27 8.49 2.55 5.07
CA ASP A 27 8.95 1.49 5.94
C ASP A 27 7.80 0.61 6.46
N ARG A 28 8.11 -0.68 6.65
CA ARG A 28 7.23 -1.69 7.24
C ARG A 28 8.00 -2.53 8.23
N LEU A 29 7.41 -2.73 9.40
CA LEU A 29 7.87 -3.64 10.44
C LEU A 29 7.22 -5.00 10.22
N LEU A 30 8.01 -6.07 10.30
CA LEU A 30 7.52 -7.44 10.14
C LEU A 30 7.21 -7.98 11.53
N LEU A 31 5.92 -8.03 11.89
CA LEU A 31 5.48 -8.52 13.19
C LEU A 31 5.01 -9.97 13.09
N GLN A 32 5.55 -10.83 13.95
CA GLN A 32 5.17 -12.24 14.02
C GLN A 32 4.07 -12.43 15.07
N THR A 33 2.99 -13.11 14.67
CA THR A 33 1.91 -13.57 15.56
C THR A 33 2.21 -14.96 16.14
N ASP A 34 1.47 -15.35 17.18
CA ASP A 34 1.70 -16.59 17.91
C ASP A 34 1.52 -17.87 17.06
N ASP A 35 0.73 -17.78 15.99
CA ASP A 35 0.53 -18.83 14.97
C ASP A 35 1.67 -18.85 13.92
N GLY A 36 2.68 -17.99 14.07
CA GLY A 36 3.85 -17.91 13.18
C GLY A 36 3.65 -17.02 11.95
N ALA A 37 2.46 -16.48 11.71
CA ALA A 37 2.21 -15.58 10.58
C ALA A 37 2.97 -14.25 10.72
N ILE A 38 3.38 -13.66 9.59
CA ILE A 38 4.13 -12.40 9.55
C ILE A 38 3.26 -11.31 8.93
N TRP A 39 3.04 -10.25 9.70
CA TRP A 39 2.24 -9.09 9.31
C TRP A 39 3.14 -7.86 9.10
N PRO A 40 3.17 -7.30 7.88
CA PRO A 40 3.90 -6.06 7.60
C PRO A 40 3.08 -4.85 8.05
N LEU A 41 3.48 -4.20 9.14
CA LEU A 41 2.79 -3.01 9.66
C LEU A 41 3.63 -1.75 9.47
N PRO A 42 3.02 -0.60 9.15
CA PRO A 42 3.71 0.67 9.20
C PRO A 42 4.15 1.01 10.63
N PRO A 43 5.32 1.66 10.83
CA PRO A 43 5.76 2.12 12.16
C PRO A 43 4.72 2.95 12.91
N GLN A 44 3.97 3.80 12.20
CA GLN A 44 2.90 4.63 12.78
C GLN A 44 1.70 3.84 13.35
N TRP A 45 1.60 2.53 13.08
CA TRP A 45 0.59 1.65 13.66
C TRP A 45 1.10 0.88 14.88
N THR A 46 2.30 1.23 15.35
CA THR A 46 2.92 0.62 16.52
C THR A 46 3.25 1.67 17.56
N ASP A 47 3.62 1.22 18.76
CA ASP A 47 4.16 2.03 19.85
C ASP A 47 5.53 2.65 19.55
N LEU A 48 6.14 2.38 18.40
CA LEU A 48 7.43 2.97 18.00
C LEU A 48 7.31 4.46 17.66
N VAL A 49 6.16 4.88 17.16
CA VAL A 49 5.90 6.27 16.77
C VAL A 49 4.84 6.79 17.73
N SER A 50 5.15 7.89 18.41
CA SER A 50 4.17 8.55 19.27
C SER A 50 2.91 8.85 18.47
N ILE A 51 1.76 8.48 19.04
CA ILE A 51 0.46 8.87 18.49
C ILE A 51 0.41 10.40 18.50
N ASP A 52 -0.09 10.97 17.41
CA ASP A 52 -0.27 12.41 17.30
C ASP A 52 -1.18 12.93 18.43
N PRO A 53 -0.79 13.98 19.18
CA PRO A 53 -1.58 14.53 20.27
C PRO A 53 -3.00 14.93 19.84
N GLU A 54 -3.24 15.35 18.60
CA GLU A 54 -4.59 15.66 18.11
C GLU A 54 -5.48 14.41 18.03
N VAL A 55 -4.90 13.27 17.64
CA VAL A 55 -5.61 11.98 17.63
C VAL A 55 -5.94 11.54 19.05
N VAL A 56 -5.00 11.72 19.99
CA VAL A 56 -5.21 11.44 21.42
C VAL A 56 -6.32 12.30 22.00
N VAL A 57 -6.28 13.62 21.76
CA VAL A 57 -7.29 14.59 22.24
C VAL A 57 -8.67 14.30 21.65
N SER A 58 -8.73 13.82 20.42
CA SER A 58 -10.00 13.48 19.77
C SER A 58 -10.71 12.31 20.44
N ASN A 59 -10.01 11.47 21.21
CA ASN A 59 -10.52 10.23 21.81
C ASN A 59 -11.25 9.35 20.79
N GLY A 60 -10.66 9.19 19.60
CA GLY A 60 -11.24 8.40 18.50
C GLY A 60 -12.37 9.09 17.72
N ARG A 61 -12.74 10.33 18.06
CA ARG A 61 -13.77 11.10 17.33
C ARG A 61 -13.24 11.75 16.05
N ALA A 62 -11.93 11.94 15.92
CA ALA A 62 -11.28 12.41 14.70
C ALA A 62 -10.34 11.33 14.17
N LEU A 63 -10.80 10.61 13.15
CA LEU A 63 -10.05 9.51 12.52
C LEU A 63 -8.93 10.01 11.61
N LEU A 64 -9.04 11.24 11.14
CA LEU A 64 -8.09 11.93 10.27
C LEU A 64 -7.93 13.35 10.79
N LEU A 65 -6.69 13.81 10.87
CA LEU A 65 -6.40 15.22 11.08
C LEU A 65 -6.90 16.01 9.87
N VAL A 66 -7.19 17.30 10.07
CA VAL A 66 -7.58 18.18 8.95
C VAL A 66 -6.49 18.20 7.88
N SER A 67 -5.21 18.18 8.28
CA SER A 67 -4.06 18.02 7.37
C SER A 67 -4.17 16.75 6.52
N ASN A 68 -4.43 15.60 7.14
CA ASN A 68 -4.58 14.32 6.43
C ASN A 68 -5.75 14.35 5.44
N LEU A 69 -6.86 15.03 5.76
CA LEU A 69 -8.00 15.20 4.85
C LEU A 69 -7.63 16.09 3.66
N MET A 70 -6.89 17.17 3.88
CA MET A 70 -6.41 18.05 2.82
C MET A 70 -5.40 17.35 1.91
N ASP A 71 -4.48 16.57 2.48
CA ASP A 71 -3.53 15.76 1.72
C ASP A 71 -4.25 14.72 0.86
N LEU A 72 -5.25 14.03 1.42
CA LEU A 72 -6.07 13.08 0.68
C LEU A 72 -6.82 13.76 -0.48
N ALA A 73 -7.44 14.91 -0.22
CA ALA A 73 -8.13 15.69 -1.25
C ALA A 73 -7.19 16.07 -2.40
N SER A 74 -5.97 16.53 -2.09
CA SER A 74 -4.95 16.87 -3.08
C SER A 74 -4.51 15.65 -3.90
N MET A 75 -4.31 14.49 -3.27
CA MET A 75 -3.97 13.25 -3.98
C MET A 75 -5.08 12.81 -4.93
N VAL A 76 -6.33 12.86 -4.49
CA VAL A 76 -7.50 12.50 -5.32
C VAL A 76 -7.62 13.46 -6.50
N GLU A 77 -7.47 14.76 -6.27
CA GLU A 77 -7.47 15.76 -7.35
C GLU A 77 -6.37 15.46 -8.38
N HIS A 78 -5.14 15.20 -7.94
CA HIS A 78 -4.02 14.86 -8.81
C HIS A 78 -4.27 13.58 -9.62
N LEU A 79 -4.87 12.56 -9.01
CA LEU A 79 -5.26 11.32 -9.70
C LEU A 79 -6.35 11.58 -10.74
N CYS A 80 -7.38 12.34 -10.39
CA CYS A 80 -8.45 12.73 -11.32
C CYS A 80 -7.90 13.51 -12.51
N CYS A 81 -7.04 14.50 -12.29
CA CYS A 81 -6.37 15.25 -13.35
C CYS A 81 -5.56 14.33 -14.26
N ARG A 82 -4.79 13.39 -13.71
CA ARG A 82 -4.04 12.39 -14.49
C ARG A 82 -4.92 11.47 -15.32
N LEU A 83 -6.08 11.07 -14.79
CA LEU A 83 -7.04 10.25 -15.53
C LEU A 83 -7.71 11.03 -16.65
N ALA A 84 -7.98 12.33 -16.45
CA ALA A 84 -8.55 13.21 -17.46
C ALA A 84 -7.55 13.54 -18.59
N THR A 85 -6.25 13.62 -18.28
CA THR A 85 -5.20 13.93 -19.27
C THR A 85 -4.64 12.69 -19.96
N ARG A 86 -5.06 11.48 -19.58
CA ARG A 86 -4.69 10.28 -20.32
C ARG A 86 -5.34 10.34 -21.70
N PRO A 87 -4.58 10.44 -22.80
CA PRO A 87 -5.16 10.18 -24.11
C PRO A 87 -5.75 8.76 -24.05
N ARG A 88 -6.92 8.56 -24.67
CA ARG A 88 -7.46 7.23 -24.88
C ARG A 88 -6.36 6.44 -25.57
N ALA A 89 -5.70 5.56 -24.83
CA ALA A 89 -4.64 4.75 -25.40
C ALA A 89 -5.31 3.95 -26.52
N GLU A 90 -4.98 4.27 -27.77
CA GLU A 90 -5.16 3.32 -28.86
C GLU A 90 -4.37 2.10 -28.43
N CYS A 91 -5.10 1.07 -27.99
CA CYS A 91 -4.48 -0.19 -27.64
C CYS A 91 -3.82 -0.67 -28.93
N LYS A 92 -2.49 -0.61 -28.98
CA LYS A 92 -1.72 -1.02 -30.15
C LYS A 92 -2.16 -2.44 -30.50
N ASP A 93 -2.55 -2.66 -31.76
CA ASP A 93 -3.18 -3.91 -32.19
C ASP A 93 -2.39 -5.13 -31.74
N ASN A 94 -3.12 -6.21 -31.43
CA ASN A 94 -2.54 -7.41 -30.85
C ASN A 94 -1.59 -8.11 -31.84
N TYR A 95 -0.30 -7.76 -31.76
CA TYR A 95 0.77 -8.25 -32.64
C TYR A 95 0.99 -9.77 -32.55
N ALA A 96 0.43 -10.43 -31.51
CA ALA A 96 0.50 -11.88 -31.34
C ALA A 96 -0.07 -12.66 -32.53
N ALA A 97 -1.04 -12.09 -33.26
CA ALA A 97 -1.58 -12.70 -34.48
C ALA A 97 -0.53 -12.80 -35.61
N HIS A 98 0.43 -11.86 -35.66
CA HIS A 98 1.45 -11.80 -36.72
C HIS A 98 2.65 -12.73 -36.46
N VAL A 99 2.84 -13.18 -35.22
CA VAL A 99 3.96 -14.07 -34.83
C VAL A 99 3.86 -15.45 -35.50
N LYS A 100 2.63 -15.96 -35.72
CA LYS A 100 2.43 -17.26 -36.39
C LYS A 100 2.86 -17.29 -37.86
N GLY A 101 2.97 -16.14 -38.52
CA GLY A 101 3.44 -16.04 -39.91
C GLY A 101 4.96 -15.85 -40.04
N ILE A 102 5.67 -15.59 -38.94
CA ILE A 102 7.11 -15.30 -38.94
C ILE A 102 7.92 -16.50 -38.45
N MET A 103 7.32 -17.48 -37.75
CA MET A 103 8.03 -18.70 -37.40
C MET A 103 8.37 -19.48 -38.68
N PRO A 104 9.65 -19.69 -39.01
CA PRO A 104 10.01 -20.64 -40.04
C PRO A 104 9.53 -22.01 -39.56
N LEU A 105 8.71 -22.67 -40.38
CA LEU A 105 8.39 -24.07 -40.20
C LEU A 105 9.72 -24.80 -40.40
N GLY A 106 10.42 -25.10 -39.30
CA GLY A 106 11.62 -25.92 -39.37
C GLY A 106 11.25 -27.23 -40.04
N ASP A 107 11.90 -27.52 -41.15
CA ASP A 107 11.80 -28.81 -41.84
C ASP A 107 12.15 -29.91 -40.84
N LEU A 108 11.12 -30.62 -40.39
CA LEU A 108 11.25 -31.87 -39.65
C LEU A 108 11.46 -32.97 -40.70
N GLU A 109 12.73 -33.24 -40.99
CA GLU A 109 13.18 -34.56 -41.49
C GLU A 109 13.19 -35.60 -40.35
#